data_AF-A0A174RBG7-F1
#
_entry.id   AF-A0A174RBG7-F1
#
_cell.length_a   1.000
_cell.length_b   1.000
_cell.length_c   1.000
_cell.angle_alpha   90.00
_cell.angle_beta   90.00
_cell.angle_gamma   90.00
#
_symmetry.space_group_name_H-M   'P 1'
#
loop_
_entity.id
_entity.type
_entity.pdbx_description
1 polymer ?
#
loop_
_entity_poly.entity_id
_entity_poly.type
_entity_poly.pdbx_seq_one_letter_code
_entity_poly.pdbx_strand_id
1 'polypeptide(L)'
;MLKLAEMTGVPVITTIMGKGAIPTTHDLYIGNLEIHGSYAANTAISNCDVLFSIGTRFNDRITGKIGHFATHAAIIHIDIDSASISRNIEVDIPIVADAKTALLALLEKAQKLDTQEWLGQIRQWQEMFF
;
A
#
# COMPACT_ATOMS: atom_id res chain seq x y z
N MET A 1 -11.96 0.98 3.18
CA MET A 1 -10.55 0.66 3.50
C MET A 1 -10.41 0.05 4.89
N LEU A 2 -10.76 0.75 5.97
CA LEU A 2 -10.61 0.24 7.35
C LEU A 2 -11.10 -1.21 7.56
N LYS A 3 -12.34 -1.50 7.19
CA LYS A 3 -12.91 -2.86 7.27
C LYS A 3 -12.08 -3.93 6.54
N LEU A 4 -11.52 -3.60 5.38
CA LEU A 4 -10.69 -4.53 4.62
C LEU A 4 -9.39 -4.82 5.39
N ALA A 5 -8.74 -3.79 5.93
CA ALA A 5 -7.53 -3.93 6.72
C ALA A 5 -7.77 -4.75 8.01
N GLU A 6 -8.87 -4.49 8.73
CA GLU A 6 -9.23 -5.24 9.94
C GLU A 6 -9.52 -6.72 9.65
N MET A 7 -10.19 -7.01 8.53
CA MET A 7 -10.52 -8.39 8.15
C MET A 7 -9.29 -9.18 7.70
N THR A 8 -8.35 -8.57 6.98
CA THR A 8 -7.17 -9.25 6.45
C THR A 8 -5.98 -9.21 7.40
N GLY A 9 -5.89 -8.22 8.28
CA GLY A 9 -4.72 -7.94 9.09
C GLY A 9 -3.57 -7.30 8.31
N VAL A 10 -3.80 -6.85 7.07
CA VAL A 10 -2.75 -6.29 6.20
C VAL A 10 -2.43 -4.85 6.61
N PRO A 11 -1.14 -4.49 6.76
CA PRO A 11 -0.73 -3.11 7.03
C PRO A 11 -1.13 -2.16 5.91
N VAL A 12 -1.49 -0.92 6.26
CA VAL A 12 -1.91 0.11 5.32
C VAL A 12 -0.93 1.27 5.34
N ILE A 13 -0.46 1.60 4.14
CA ILE A 13 0.33 2.78 3.84
C ILE A 13 -0.51 3.68 2.94
N THR A 14 -0.43 4.98 3.15
CA THR A 14 -1.15 5.95 2.32
C THR A 14 -0.16 6.88 1.64
N THR A 15 -0.50 7.40 0.46
CA THR A 15 0.12 8.64 0.00
C THR A 15 -0.32 9.80 0.91
N ILE A 16 0.31 10.96 0.80
CA ILE A 16 -0.18 12.16 1.50
C ILE A 16 -1.63 12.48 1.11
N MET A 17 -1.97 12.35 -0.18
CA MET A 17 -3.33 12.59 -0.68
C MET A 17 -4.34 11.53 -0.22
N GLY A 18 -3.87 10.31 0.07
CA GLY A 18 -4.70 9.23 0.61
C GLY A 18 -4.83 9.26 2.13
N LYS A 19 -4.18 10.20 2.82
CA LYS A 19 -4.25 10.30 4.28
C LYS A 19 -5.70 10.52 4.73
N GLY A 20 -6.14 9.73 5.69
CA GLY A 20 -7.54 9.70 6.13
C GLY A 20 -8.38 8.58 5.52
N ALA A 21 -7.84 7.79 4.58
CA ALA A 21 -8.49 6.56 4.13
C ALA A 21 -8.71 5.55 5.27
N ILE A 22 -7.84 5.58 6.30
CA ILE A 22 -8.01 4.91 7.59
C ILE A 22 -7.59 5.89 8.72
N PRO A 23 -8.07 5.73 9.97
CA PRO A 23 -7.61 6.54 11.10
C PRO A 23 -6.10 6.41 11.30
N THR A 24 -5.40 7.55 11.42
CA THR A 24 -3.93 7.54 11.58
C THR A 24 -3.45 7.00 12.93
N THR A 25 -4.37 6.79 13.87
CA THR A 25 -4.14 6.16 15.17
C THR A 25 -4.39 4.65 15.16
N HIS A 26 -4.76 4.08 14.01
CA HIS A 26 -5.07 2.66 13.91
C HIS A 26 -3.77 1.83 13.86
N ASP A 27 -3.74 0.67 14.53
CA ASP A 27 -2.53 -0.16 14.66
C ASP A 27 -1.96 -0.67 13.32
N LEU A 28 -2.82 -0.81 12.31
CA LEU A 28 -2.42 -1.19 10.95
C LEU A 28 -1.97 0.01 10.08
N TYR A 29 -2.04 1.25 10.58
CA TYR A 29 -1.54 2.42 9.85
C TYR A 29 -0.04 2.56 10.03
N ILE A 30 0.74 2.36 8.96
CA ILE A 30 2.20 2.40 9.04
C ILE A 30 2.76 3.80 8.83
N GLY A 31 2.05 4.64 8.06
CA GLY A 31 2.44 6.01 7.77
C GLY A 31 2.18 6.42 6.33
N ASN A 32 2.81 7.55 5.97
CA ASN A 32 2.71 8.12 4.63
C ASN A 32 3.93 7.73 3.78
N LEU A 33 3.68 7.34 2.53
CA LEU A 33 4.67 7.09 1.49
C LEU A 33 4.95 8.38 0.71
N GLU A 34 6.18 8.88 0.81
CA GLU A 34 6.75 9.97 0.02
C GLU A 34 8.27 10.04 0.26
N ILE A 35 9.00 10.86 -0.52
CA ILE A 35 10.44 11.16 -0.34
C ILE A 35 10.76 11.61 1.11
N HIS A 36 9.85 12.33 1.76
CA HIS A 36 9.96 12.75 3.17
C HIS A 36 8.95 12.03 4.09
N GLY A 37 8.47 10.87 3.66
CA GLY A 37 7.48 10.06 4.37
C GLY A 37 8.07 9.27 5.55
N SER A 38 7.25 8.36 6.08
CA SER A 38 7.65 7.46 7.17
C SER A 38 8.75 6.51 6.70
N TYR A 39 9.85 6.43 7.45
CA TYR A 39 10.92 5.46 7.21
C TYR A 39 10.37 4.03 7.18
N ALA A 40 9.50 3.68 8.15
CA ALA A 40 8.87 2.37 8.21
C ALA A 40 7.98 2.11 6.99
N ALA A 41 7.25 3.11 6.50
CA ALA A 41 6.41 2.96 5.31
C ALA A 41 7.26 2.72 4.04
N ASN A 42 8.30 3.53 3.83
CA ASN A 42 9.20 3.38 2.67
C ASN A 42 9.94 2.03 2.71
N THR A 43 10.38 1.62 3.90
CA THR A 43 11.07 0.34 4.10
C THR A 43 10.12 -0.85 3.88
N ALA A 44 8.88 -0.76 4.36
CA ALA A 44 7.87 -1.79 4.14
C ALA A 44 7.54 -1.98 2.66
N ILE A 45 7.37 -0.90 1.89
CA ILE A 45 7.16 -0.98 0.43
C ILE A 45 8.37 -1.62 -0.26
N SER A 46 9.59 -1.28 0.16
CA SER A 46 10.81 -1.81 -0.45
C SER A 46 11.02 -3.31 -0.19
N ASN A 47 10.48 -3.84 0.91
CA ASN A 47 10.69 -5.22 1.35
C ASN A 47 9.44 -6.10 1.23
N CYS A 48 8.31 -5.58 0.76
CA CYS A 48 7.10 -6.38 0.58
C CYS A 48 7.23 -7.33 -0.61
N ASP A 49 6.49 -8.44 -0.55
CA ASP A 49 6.32 -9.44 -1.60
C ASP A 49 5.09 -9.17 -2.48
N VAL A 50 4.11 -8.42 -1.95
CA VAL A 50 2.93 -7.94 -2.68
C VAL A 50 2.64 -6.49 -2.33
N LEU A 51 2.56 -5.64 -3.36
CA LEU A 51 2.09 -4.27 -3.24
C LEU A 51 0.67 -4.16 -3.82
N PHE A 52 -0.33 -4.11 -2.92
CA PHE A 52 -1.74 -3.95 -3.30
C PHE A 52 -2.15 -2.48 -3.27
N SER A 53 -2.21 -1.86 -4.45
CA SER A 53 -2.47 -0.43 -4.62
C SER A 53 -3.90 -0.14 -5.07
N ILE A 54 -4.58 0.77 -4.37
CA ILE A 54 -5.95 1.21 -4.67
C ILE A 54 -5.98 2.72 -4.86
N GLY A 55 -6.32 3.19 -6.06
CA GLY A 55 -6.50 4.61 -6.37
C GLY A 55 -5.24 5.44 -6.19
N THR A 56 -4.06 4.87 -6.46
CA THR A 56 -2.77 5.56 -6.33
C THR A 56 -2.15 5.82 -7.69
N ARG A 57 -1.73 7.06 -7.92
CA ARG A 57 -0.87 7.41 -9.04
C ARG A 57 0.58 7.33 -8.61
N PHE A 58 1.33 6.37 -9.13
CA PHE A 58 2.74 6.17 -8.83
C PHE A 58 3.63 7.23 -9.49
N ASN A 59 3.57 8.47 -9.01
CA ASN A 59 4.44 9.55 -9.48
C ASN A 59 5.87 9.44 -8.90
N ASP A 60 6.76 10.32 -9.35
CA ASP A 60 8.15 10.43 -8.92
C ASP A 60 8.32 10.72 -7.42
N ARG A 61 7.41 11.49 -6.81
CA ARG A 61 7.42 11.75 -5.37
C ARG A 61 7.11 10.53 -4.50
N ILE A 62 6.35 9.58 -5.04
CA ILE A 62 5.97 8.34 -4.36
C ILE A 62 7.02 7.27 -4.60
N THR A 63 7.47 7.14 -5.85
CA THR A 63 8.34 6.05 -6.28
C THR A 63 9.82 6.34 -6.04
N GLY A 64 10.21 7.62 -5.95
CA GLY A 64 11.61 8.02 -5.93
C GLY A 64 12.31 7.55 -7.21
N LYS A 65 13.32 6.68 -7.05
CA LYS A 65 13.95 6.02 -8.19
C LYS A 65 13.15 4.78 -8.58
N ILE A 66 12.40 4.87 -9.68
CA ILE A 66 11.51 3.83 -10.21
C ILE A 66 12.14 2.42 -10.18
N GLY A 67 13.38 2.26 -10.65
CA GLY A 67 14.04 0.96 -10.70
C GLY A 67 14.37 0.33 -9.33
N HIS A 68 14.16 1.05 -8.23
CA HIS A 68 14.32 0.55 -6.85
C HIS A 68 12.97 0.52 -6.09
N PHE A 69 11.86 0.89 -6.73
CA PHE A 69 10.56 0.91 -6.08
C PHE A 69 9.93 -0.48 -6.08
N ALA A 70 9.67 -1.03 -4.88
CA ALA A 70 8.98 -2.31 -4.70
C ALA A 70 9.57 -3.47 -5.54
N THR A 71 10.91 -3.53 -5.68
CA THR A 71 11.62 -4.41 -6.63
C THR A 71 11.41 -5.91 -6.42
N HIS A 72 10.93 -6.31 -5.25
CA HIS A 72 10.68 -7.71 -4.90
C HIS A 72 9.19 -8.04 -4.83
N ALA A 73 8.32 -7.07 -5.11
CA ALA A 73 6.88 -7.21 -4.94
C ALA A 73 6.18 -7.52 -6.25
N ALA A 74 5.18 -8.40 -6.21
CA ALA A 74 4.13 -8.41 -7.21
C ALA A 74 3.22 -7.19 -7.00
N ILE A 75 3.03 -6.39 -8.04
CA ILE A 75 2.28 -5.14 -7.98
C ILE A 75 0.88 -5.34 -8.54
N ILE A 76 -0.11 -5.17 -7.67
CA ILE A 76 -1.53 -5.14 -8.03
C ILE A 76 -1.97 -3.69 -8.01
N HIS A 77 -2.46 -3.17 -9.13
CA HIS A 77 -2.82 -1.76 -9.25
C HIS A 77 -4.27 -1.60 -9.71
N ILE A 78 -5.09 -1.09 -8.80
CA ILE A 78 -6.47 -0.68 -9.07
C ILE A 78 -6.50 0.83 -9.29
N ASP A 79 -6.91 1.27 -10.48
CA ASP A 79 -7.18 2.68 -10.79
C ASP A 79 -8.42 2.79 -11.69
N ILE A 80 -9.16 3.89 -11.57
CA ILE A 80 -10.32 4.16 -12.43
C ILE A 80 -9.87 4.61 -13.82
N ASP A 81 -8.68 5.21 -13.90
CA ASP A 81 -8.09 5.70 -15.14
C ASP A 81 -7.09 4.68 -15.69
N SER A 82 -7.49 4.00 -16.76
CA SER A 82 -6.61 3.05 -17.49
C SER A 82 -5.28 3.68 -17.95
N ALA A 83 -5.22 4.99 -18.19
CA ALA A 83 -3.99 5.67 -18.61
C ALA A 83 -3.00 5.87 -17.46
N SER A 84 -3.43 5.68 -16.22
CA SER A 84 -2.57 5.74 -15.03
C SER A 84 -1.90 4.39 -14.73
N ILE A 85 -2.47 3.28 -15.21
CA ILE A 85 -1.91 1.94 -15.07
C ILE A 85 -0.66 1.78 -15.93
N SER A 86 0.39 1.20 -15.36
CA SER A 86 1.69 0.96 -16.01
C SER A 86 2.36 2.18 -16.64
N ARG A 87 1.97 3.40 -16.23
CA ARG A 87 2.49 4.65 -16.80
C ARG A 87 3.93 4.93 -16.37
N ASN A 88 4.24 4.67 -15.10
CA ASN A 88 5.53 5.00 -14.49
C ASN A 88 6.27 3.78 -13.91
N ILE A 89 5.53 2.76 -13.47
CA ILE A 89 6.07 1.50 -12.95
C ILE A 89 5.39 0.35 -13.70
N GLU A 90 6.06 -0.77 -13.86
CA GLU A 90 5.42 -1.98 -14.39
C GLU A 90 4.47 -2.57 -13.34
N VAL A 91 3.30 -3.03 -13.77
CA VAL A 91 2.26 -3.60 -12.91
C VAL A 91 1.98 -5.02 -13.38
N ASP A 92 2.02 -5.98 -12.46
CA ASP A 92 1.76 -7.40 -12.75
C ASP A 92 0.27 -7.68 -12.93
N ILE A 93 -0.58 -7.09 -12.08
CA ILE A 93 -2.04 -7.29 -12.11
C ILE A 93 -2.76 -5.94 -12.20
N PRO A 94 -3.04 -5.46 -13.42
CA PRO A 94 -3.79 -4.22 -13.63
C PRO A 94 -5.29 -4.44 -13.50
N ILE A 95 -5.98 -3.57 -12.75
CA ILE A 95 -7.44 -3.62 -12.58
C ILE A 95 -8.02 -2.23 -12.81
N VAL A 96 -8.80 -2.07 -13.89
CA VAL A 96 -9.52 -0.82 -14.16
C VAL A 96 -10.86 -0.84 -13.44
N ALA A 97 -10.96 -0.12 -12.32
CA ALA A 97 -12.19 -0.06 -11.52
C ALA A 97 -12.24 1.19 -10.64
N ASP A 98 -13.46 1.61 -10.31
CA ASP A 98 -13.70 2.52 -9.19
C ASP A 98 -13.23 1.88 -7.88
N ALA A 99 -12.54 2.67 -7.04
CA ALA A 99 -11.94 2.19 -5.80
C ALA A 99 -12.97 1.63 -4.80
N LYS A 100 -14.16 2.24 -4.71
CA LYS A 100 -15.23 1.77 -3.82
C LYS A 100 -15.77 0.43 -4.30
N THR A 101 -15.98 0.28 -5.60
CA THR A 101 -16.43 -0.97 -6.23
C THR A 101 -15.42 -2.10 -6.00
N ALA A 102 -14.13 -1.83 -6.22
CA ALA A 102 -13.07 -2.81 -5.97
C ALA A 102 -13.00 -3.21 -4.49
N LEU A 103 -13.07 -2.26 -3.56
CA LEU A 103 -13.09 -2.53 -2.13
C LEU A 103 -14.27 -3.43 -1.70
N LEU A 104 -15.46 -3.21 -2.26
CA LEU A 104 -16.63 -4.05 -1.97
C LEU A 104 -16.42 -5.48 -2.46
N ALA A 105 -15.92 -5.67 -3.68
CA ALA A 105 -15.61 -6.99 -4.23
C ALA A 105 -14.53 -7.72 -3.42
N LEU A 106 -13.50 -7.00 -2.96
CA LEU A 106 -12.45 -7.56 -2.09
C LEU A 106 -13.02 -7.99 -0.74
N LEU A 107 -13.92 -7.21 -0.14
CA LEU A 107 -14.54 -7.53 1.15
C LEU A 107 -15.36 -8.83 1.11
N GLU A 108 -15.94 -9.19 -0.03
CA GLU A 108 -16.66 -10.47 -0.20
C GLU A 108 -15.74 -11.70 -0.14
N LYS A 109 -14.44 -11.51 -0.43
CA LYS A 109 -13.42 -12.57 -0.46
C LYS A 109 -12.38 -12.43 0.66
N ALA A 110 -12.45 -11.36 1.43
CA ALA A 110 -11.47 -11.04 2.46
C ALA A 110 -11.50 -12.11 3.55
N GLN A 111 -10.32 -12.63 3.85
CA GLN A 111 -10.06 -13.56 4.95
C GLN A 111 -8.87 -13.07 5.74
N LYS A 112 -8.81 -13.46 7.01
CA LYS A 112 -7.65 -13.17 7.86
C LYS A 112 -6.40 -13.82 7.25
N LEU A 113 -5.36 -13.03 7.08
CA LEU A 113 -4.05 -13.49 6.61
C LEU A 113 -3.09 -13.59 7.78
N ASP A 114 -2.01 -14.37 7.59
CA ASP A 114 -0.92 -14.44 8.56
C ASP A 114 0.08 -13.31 8.29
N THR A 115 -0.14 -12.18 8.96
CA THR A 115 0.67 -10.96 8.80
C THR A 115 1.46 -10.62 10.06
N GLN A 116 1.44 -11.48 11.09
CA GLN A 116 1.95 -11.12 12.41
C GLN A 116 3.47 -10.93 12.42
N GLU A 117 4.20 -11.81 11.74
CA GLU A 117 5.65 -11.69 11.59
C GLU A 117 6.02 -10.39 10.85
N TRP A 118 5.31 -10.11 9.75
CA TRP A 118 5.52 -8.90 8.95
C TRP A 118 5.22 -7.62 9.72
N LEU A 119 4.10 -7.58 10.47
CA LEU A 119 3.78 -6.47 11.36
C LEU A 119 4.82 -6.29 12.46
N GLY A 120 5.37 -7.40 12.99
CA GLY A 120 6.48 -7.36 13.95
C GLY A 120 7.73 -6.69 13.36
N GLN A 121 8.10 -7.05 12.13
CA GLN A 121 9.22 -6.42 11.43
C GLN A 121 8.98 -4.92 11.17
N ILE A 122 7.77 -4.55 10.74
CA ILE A 122 7.42 -3.14 10.51
C ILE A 122 7.52 -2.33 11.81
N ARG A 123 7.07 -2.88 12.94
CA ARG A 123 7.16 -2.21 14.26
C ARG A 123 8.61 -1.91 14.65
N GLN A 124 9.54 -2.82 14.37
CA GLN A 124 10.97 -2.57 14.59
C GLN A 124 11.46 -1.35 13.78
N TRP A 125 11.00 -1.20 12.54
CA TRP A 125 11.33 -0.02 11.72
C TRP A 125 10.68 1.26 12.24
N GLN A 126 9.49 1.18 12.83
CA GLN A 126 8.85 2.33 13.47
C GLN A 126 9.65 2.78 14.70
N GLU A 127 10.09 1.83 15.53
CA GLU A 127 10.86 2.10 16.76
C GLU A 127 12.27 2.66 16.51
N MET A 128 12.93 2.27 15.43
CA MET A 128 14.29 2.74 15.11
C MET A 128 14.41 4.22 14.77
N PHE A 129 13.30 4.89 14.42
CA PHE A 129 13.31 6.28 13.93
C PHE A 129 12.27 7.19 14.63
N PHE A 130 12.02 6.94 15.93
CA PHE A 130 11.36 7.91 16.81
C PHE A 130 12.35 8.89 17.45
#